data_AF-A0A4R8EAQ5-F1
#
_entry.id   AF-A0A4R8EAQ5-F1
#
_cell.length_a   1.000
_cell.length_b   1.000
_cell.length_c   1.000
_cell.angle_alpha   90.00
_cell.angle_beta   90.00
_cell.angle_gamma   90.00
#
_symmetry.space_group_name_H-M   'P 1'
#
loop_
_entity.id
_entity.type
_entity.pdbx_description
1 polymer ?
#
loop_
_entity_poly.entity_id
_entity_poly.type
_entity_poly.pdbx_seq_one_letter_code
_entity_poly.pdbx_strand_id
1 'polypeptide(L)'
;MTDDDDDLRLDELIPAPSGSWWGLLFDNPTIGLAPQLTWGFTFPFEEVTREDGSSPVSLDIEWLPSPANSWQRMAGQRLTCAGFAEPAEASIYFYLHHRFDAIELNLVEQRGTLLHAAAEVSGDIDGLGMEVVRAERWLTFAGLLVSLSDATSPDTALTRLNEFTDATGLAFNPDSGNAALTFMPATS
;
A
#
# COMPACT_ATOMS: atom_id res chain seq x y z
N MET A 1 -21.08 7.20 -30.23
CA MET A 1 -19.70 7.68 -30.09
C MET A 1 -19.54 7.87 -28.60
N THR A 2 -19.00 6.86 -27.94
CA THR A 2 -18.41 7.03 -26.61
C THR A 2 -17.14 7.85 -26.85
N ASP A 3 -17.01 8.97 -26.17
CA ASP A 3 -15.82 9.82 -26.29
C ASP A 3 -14.63 9.04 -25.71
N ASP A 4 -13.72 8.62 -26.58
CA ASP A 4 -12.42 8.05 -26.20
C ASP A 4 -11.54 9.07 -25.43
N ASP A 5 -11.98 10.33 -25.29
CA ASP A 5 -11.24 11.43 -24.64
C ASP A 5 -11.32 11.41 -23.09
N ASP A 6 -12.27 10.66 -22.50
CA ASP A 6 -12.41 10.58 -21.04
C ASP A 6 -11.60 9.43 -20.41
N ASP A 7 -11.20 8.43 -21.20
CA ASP A 7 -10.46 7.27 -20.70
C ASP A 7 -9.05 7.67 -20.23
N LEU A 8 -8.56 6.97 -19.20
CA LEU A 8 -7.19 7.16 -18.71
C LEU A 8 -6.21 6.43 -19.63
N ARG A 9 -5.21 7.14 -20.13
CA ARG A 9 -4.18 6.56 -21.00
C ARG A 9 -2.89 6.30 -20.26
N LEU A 10 -2.14 5.30 -20.71
CA LEU A 10 -0.88 4.91 -20.08
C LEU A 10 0.16 6.04 -20.09
N ASP A 11 0.17 6.89 -21.11
CA ASP A 11 1.06 8.05 -21.21
C ASP A 11 0.68 9.21 -20.27
N GLU A 12 -0.50 9.15 -19.65
CA GLU A 12 -0.96 10.08 -18.62
C GLU A 12 -0.54 9.65 -17.20
N LEU A 13 0.00 8.44 -17.04
CA LEU A 13 0.58 7.97 -15.77
C LEU A 13 1.96 8.60 -15.53
N ILE A 14 1.99 9.93 -15.42
CA ILE A 14 3.19 10.71 -15.10
C ILE A 14 3.43 10.58 -13.60
N PRO A 15 4.54 10.04 -13.11
CA PRO A 15 4.61 9.75 -11.68
C PRO A 15 4.88 10.99 -10.82
N ALA A 16 4.17 11.10 -9.69
CA ALA A 16 4.29 12.22 -8.75
C ALA A 16 5.53 12.13 -7.84
N PRO A 17 5.91 13.20 -7.13
CA PRO A 17 7.19 13.28 -6.40
C PRO A 17 7.35 12.34 -5.21
N SER A 18 6.26 11.93 -4.55
CA SER A 18 6.34 11.14 -3.31
C SER A 18 5.15 10.20 -3.19
N GLY A 19 5.42 8.92 -2.93
CA GLY A 19 4.40 7.95 -2.50
C GLY A 19 4.56 7.54 -1.05
N SER A 20 3.77 6.56 -0.64
CA SER A 20 3.79 6.05 0.74
C SER A 20 3.80 4.54 0.77
N TRP A 21 4.28 4.00 1.89
CA TRP A 21 4.13 2.60 2.24
C TRP A 21 3.83 2.48 3.73
N TRP A 22 3.06 1.47 4.10
CA TRP A 22 2.53 1.30 5.45
C TRP A 22 2.26 -0.17 5.72
N GLY A 23 2.02 -0.53 6.97
CA GLY A 23 1.53 -1.86 7.30
C GLY A 23 0.28 -1.83 8.16
N LEU A 24 -0.47 -2.92 8.13
CA LEU A 24 -1.68 -3.13 8.89
C LEU A 24 -1.63 -4.50 9.55
N LEU A 25 -1.67 -4.49 10.88
CA LEU A 25 -1.89 -5.66 11.68
C LEU A 25 -3.38 -5.72 12.01
N PHE A 26 -4.08 -6.72 11.51
CA PHE A 26 -5.51 -6.88 11.74
C PHE A 26 -5.92 -8.34 11.96
N ASP A 27 -7.08 -8.53 12.56
CA ASP A 27 -7.76 -9.81 12.67
C ASP A 27 -9.22 -9.66 12.24
N ASN A 28 -9.89 -10.80 12.02
CA ASN A 28 -11.35 -10.80 11.88
C ASN A 28 -11.93 -12.07 12.51
N PRO A 29 -12.28 -12.03 13.81
CA PRO A 29 -12.81 -13.20 14.51
C PRO A 29 -14.18 -13.65 13.96
N THR A 30 -14.94 -12.77 13.30
CA THR A 30 -16.25 -13.11 12.71
C THR A 30 -16.14 -14.18 11.64
N ILE A 31 -15.04 -14.18 10.89
CA ILE A 31 -14.76 -15.16 9.82
C ILE A 31 -13.62 -16.12 10.21
N GLY A 32 -13.15 -16.06 11.46
CA GLY A 32 -12.05 -16.89 11.95
C GLY A 32 -10.66 -16.51 11.41
N LEU A 33 -10.49 -15.29 10.89
CA LEU A 33 -9.19 -14.81 10.43
C LEU A 33 -8.33 -14.46 11.63
N ALA A 34 -7.26 -15.23 11.82
CA ALA A 34 -6.24 -14.96 12.82
C ALA A 34 -5.50 -13.65 12.52
N PRO A 35 -4.85 -13.01 13.52
CA PRO A 35 -4.06 -11.81 13.29
C PRO A 35 -3.00 -11.99 12.20
N GLN A 36 -2.92 -11.03 11.28
CA GLN A 36 -1.95 -10.98 10.19
C GLN A 36 -1.43 -9.57 10.01
N LEU A 37 -0.11 -9.44 9.76
CA LEU A 37 0.51 -8.19 9.33
C LEU A 37 0.66 -8.20 7.80
N THR A 38 0.01 -7.23 7.15
CA THR A 38 0.12 -6.98 5.71
C THR A 38 0.69 -5.60 5.43
N TRP A 39 1.18 -5.38 4.21
CA TRP A 39 1.79 -4.13 3.78
C TRP A 39 1.01 -3.52 2.61
N GLY A 40 0.97 -2.19 2.60
CA GLY A 40 0.39 -1.39 1.54
C GLY A 40 1.41 -0.44 0.93
N PHE A 41 1.29 -0.18 -0.37
CA PHE A 41 2.16 0.69 -1.16
C PHE A 41 1.31 1.54 -2.10
N THR A 42 1.46 2.85 -2.01
CA THR A 42 0.78 3.81 -2.88
C THR A 42 1.82 4.54 -3.73
N PHE A 43 1.72 4.37 -5.04
CA PHE A 43 2.53 5.04 -6.05
C PHE A 43 1.65 6.09 -6.75
N PRO A 44 1.70 7.36 -6.31
CA PRO A 44 0.89 8.39 -6.93
C PRO A 44 1.47 8.82 -8.28
N PHE A 45 0.55 9.18 -9.17
CA PHE A 45 0.81 9.86 -10.42
C PHE A 45 0.32 11.33 -10.32
N GLU A 46 0.72 12.17 -11.27
CA GLU A 46 0.20 13.52 -11.41
C GLU A 46 -1.31 13.46 -11.64
N GLU A 47 -2.02 14.49 -11.16
CA GLU A 47 -3.46 14.57 -11.38
C GLU A 47 -3.77 14.66 -12.87
N VAL A 48 -4.81 13.94 -13.27
CA VAL A 48 -5.30 13.98 -14.64
C VAL A 48 -6.45 14.97 -14.71
N THR A 49 -6.28 16.02 -15.51
CA THR A 49 -7.30 17.05 -15.70
C THR A 49 -8.17 16.73 -16.92
N ARG A 50 -9.48 16.75 -16.70
CA ARG A 50 -10.54 16.64 -17.70
C ARG A 50 -11.45 17.88 -17.59
N GLU A 51 -12.51 17.96 -18.40
CA GLU A 51 -13.44 19.10 -18.37
C GLU A 51 -14.23 19.22 -17.05
N ASP A 52 -14.48 18.09 -16.38
CA ASP A 52 -15.23 18.00 -15.13
C ASP A 52 -14.39 18.24 -13.87
N GLY A 53 -13.06 18.18 -13.98
CA GLY A 53 -12.14 18.47 -12.89
C GLY A 53 -10.77 17.80 -13.03
N SER A 54 -9.99 17.90 -11.95
CA SER A 54 -8.76 17.13 -11.79
C SER A 54 -9.01 15.93 -10.89
N SER A 55 -8.49 14.78 -11.31
CA SER A 55 -8.64 13.52 -10.58
C SER A 55 -7.28 13.01 -10.11
N PRO A 56 -7.14 12.64 -8.83
CA PRO A 56 -5.93 11.99 -8.36
C PRO A 56 -5.84 10.60 -8.99
N VAL A 57 -4.60 10.19 -9.30
CA VAL A 57 -4.31 8.88 -9.86
C VAL A 57 -3.23 8.21 -9.03
N SER A 58 -3.43 6.94 -8.67
CA SER A 58 -2.44 6.14 -7.95
C SER A 58 -2.47 4.70 -8.39
N LEU A 59 -1.30 4.04 -8.32
CA LEU A 59 -1.22 2.59 -8.24
C LEU A 59 -1.13 2.21 -6.77
N ASP A 60 -2.11 1.45 -6.31
CA ASP A 60 -2.21 0.95 -4.94
C ASP A 60 -2.01 -0.57 -4.93
N ILE A 61 -1.11 -1.04 -4.08
CA ILE A 61 -0.89 -2.45 -3.77
C ILE A 61 -1.20 -2.63 -2.29
N GLU A 62 -2.14 -3.52 -1.97
CA GLU A 62 -2.63 -3.72 -0.60
C GLU A 62 -2.62 -5.20 -0.22
N TRP A 63 -2.75 -5.46 1.08
CA TRP A 63 -2.83 -6.81 1.67
C TRP A 63 -1.60 -7.69 1.44
N LEU A 64 -0.45 -7.11 1.10
CA LEU A 64 0.74 -7.87 0.74
C LEU A 64 1.42 -8.44 1.99
N PRO A 65 1.48 -9.78 2.19
CA PRO A 65 2.29 -10.35 3.24
C PRO A 65 3.77 -10.22 2.87
N SER A 66 4.61 -9.98 3.87
CA SER A 66 6.06 -9.91 3.69
C SER A 66 6.75 -10.84 4.69
N PRO A 67 7.84 -11.52 4.29
CA PRO A 67 8.68 -12.27 5.21
C PRO A 67 9.57 -11.35 6.08
N ALA A 68 9.52 -10.02 5.91
CA ALA A 68 10.25 -9.10 6.76
C ALA A 68 9.82 -9.27 8.22
N ASN A 69 10.78 -9.37 9.12
CA ASN A 69 10.52 -9.32 10.56
C ASN A 69 10.72 -7.92 11.16
N SER A 70 10.93 -6.90 10.32
CA SER A 70 11.21 -5.54 10.74
C SER A 70 10.86 -4.56 9.62
N TRP A 71 10.08 -3.53 9.95
CA TRP A 71 9.79 -2.42 9.04
C TRP A 71 11.07 -1.67 8.61
N GLN A 72 12.15 -1.75 9.39
CA GLN A 72 13.44 -1.11 9.05
C GLN A 72 14.28 -1.93 8.07
N ARG A 73 13.83 -3.13 7.68
CA ARG A 73 14.59 -4.09 6.87
C ARG A 73 13.74 -4.72 5.76
N MET A 74 13.10 -3.87 4.97
CA MET A 74 12.26 -4.27 3.84
C MET A 74 13.05 -4.43 2.54
N ALA A 75 14.19 -3.74 2.39
CA ALA A 75 15.00 -3.79 1.18
C ALA A 75 15.54 -5.19 0.85
N GLY A 76 15.70 -5.47 -0.44
CA GLY A 76 16.16 -6.74 -0.99
C GLY A 76 15.05 -7.77 -1.22
N GLN A 77 13.79 -7.44 -0.93
CA GLN A 77 12.67 -8.34 -1.13
C GLN A 77 12.09 -8.24 -2.54
N ARG A 78 11.68 -9.38 -3.06
CA ARG A 78 10.84 -9.51 -4.24
C ARG A 78 9.57 -10.24 -3.86
N LEU A 79 8.44 -9.59 -4.09
CA LEU A 79 7.11 -10.07 -3.73
C LEU A 79 6.31 -10.22 -5.02
N THR A 80 5.67 -11.38 -5.19
CA THR A 80 4.92 -11.70 -6.41
C THR A 80 3.57 -12.30 -6.03
N CYS A 81 2.51 -11.86 -6.70
CA CYS A 81 1.18 -12.43 -6.63
C CYS A 81 0.70 -12.71 -8.05
N ALA A 82 0.19 -13.91 -8.29
CA ALA A 82 -0.18 -14.38 -9.62
C ALA A 82 -1.71 -14.41 -9.85
N GLY A 83 -2.48 -13.92 -8.88
CA GLY A 83 -3.93 -13.82 -8.95
C GLY A 83 -4.46 -12.75 -8.00
N PHE A 84 -5.51 -12.06 -8.42
CA PHE A 84 -6.14 -11.00 -7.63
C PHE A 84 -6.66 -11.55 -6.29
N ALA A 85 -6.41 -10.79 -5.22
CA ALA A 85 -6.78 -11.12 -3.85
C ALA A 85 -6.16 -12.42 -3.30
N GLU A 86 -5.08 -12.91 -3.94
CA GLU A 86 -4.37 -14.13 -3.54
C GLU A 86 -2.85 -13.90 -3.44
N PRO A 87 -2.32 -13.40 -2.30
CA PRO A 87 -3.01 -12.84 -1.13
C PRO A 87 -3.20 -11.32 -1.19
N ALA A 88 -2.69 -10.65 -2.22
CA ALA A 88 -2.64 -9.20 -2.31
C ALA A 88 -3.57 -8.69 -3.41
N GLU A 89 -3.88 -7.40 -3.33
CA GLU A 89 -4.69 -6.70 -4.32
C GLU A 89 -3.86 -5.57 -4.95
N ALA A 90 -4.03 -5.38 -6.25
CA ALA A 90 -3.49 -4.22 -6.95
C ALA A 90 -4.61 -3.51 -7.70
N SER A 91 -4.58 -2.18 -7.69
CA SER A 91 -5.50 -1.38 -8.46
C SER A 91 -4.90 -0.04 -8.89
N ILE A 92 -5.37 0.48 -10.01
CA ILE A 92 -5.25 1.90 -10.31
C ILE A 92 -6.47 2.61 -9.77
N TYR A 93 -6.28 3.61 -8.90
CA TYR A 93 -7.34 4.53 -8.56
C TYR A 93 -7.44 5.61 -9.63
N PHE A 94 -8.58 5.68 -10.31
CA PHE A 94 -8.97 6.78 -11.17
C PHE A 94 -10.49 6.89 -11.14
N TYR A 95 -10.99 7.84 -10.35
CA TYR A 95 -12.38 7.95 -9.86
C TYR A 95 -12.89 6.76 -9.02
N LEU A 96 -12.44 5.55 -9.32
CA LEU A 96 -12.71 4.28 -8.65
C LEU A 96 -11.49 3.35 -8.78
N HIS A 97 -11.50 2.23 -8.06
CA HIS A 97 -10.44 1.22 -8.15
C HIS A 97 -10.63 0.32 -9.38
N HIS A 98 -9.63 0.30 -10.26
CA HIS A 98 -9.54 -0.59 -11.41
C HIS A 98 -8.51 -1.67 -11.13
N ARG A 99 -8.96 -2.92 -11.00
CA ARG A 99 -8.17 -4.03 -10.43
C ARG A 99 -7.28 -4.71 -11.46
N PHE A 100 -6.14 -5.21 -10.97
CA PHE A 100 -5.17 -5.98 -11.73
C PHE A 100 -4.95 -7.36 -11.08
N ASP A 101 -4.73 -8.37 -11.92
CA ASP A 101 -4.62 -9.78 -11.51
C ASP A 101 -3.26 -10.13 -10.90
N ALA A 102 -2.17 -9.65 -11.49
CA ALA A 102 -0.82 -10.01 -11.07
C ALA A 102 -0.03 -8.81 -10.58
N ILE A 103 0.86 -9.07 -9.61
CA ILE A 103 1.73 -8.10 -8.96
C ILE A 103 3.16 -8.63 -8.97
N GLU A 104 4.11 -7.81 -9.39
CA GLU A 104 5.51 -7.94 -9.08
C GLU A 104 6.00 -6.67 -8.38
N LEU A 105 6.48 -6.81 -7.14
CA LEU A 105 7.00 -5.71 -6.34
C LEU A 105 8.43 -6.02 -5.90
N ASN A 106 9.36 -5.16 -6.29
CA ASN A 106 10.76 -5.21 -5.90
C ASN A 106 11.05 -4.08 -4.91
N LEU A 107 11.47 -4.43 -3.69
CA LEU A 107 11.88 -3.47 -2.65
C LEU A 107 13.40 -3.31 -2.75
N VAL A 108 13.85 -2.31 -3.50
CA VAL A 108 15.23 -2.20 -4.00
C VAL A 108 16.20 -1.75 -2.92
N GLU A 109 15.90 -0.63 -2.27
CA GLU A 109 16.80 0.03 -1.32
C GLU A 109 15.98 0.70 -0.21
N GLN A 110 16.49 0.75 1.02
CA GLN A 110 15.84 1.45 2.13
C GLN A 110 16.82 2.43 2.79
N ARG A 111 16.36 3.66 3.03
CA ARG A 111 17.09 4.75 3.67
C ARG A 111 16.24 5.32 4.80
N GLY A 112 16.39 4.75 6.00
CA GLY A 112 15.55 5.09 7.13
C GLY A 112 14.08 4.76 6.84
N THR A 113 13.24 5.80 6.82
CA THR A 113 11.80 5.69 6.51
C THR A 113 11.48 5.70 5.01
N LEU A 114 12.48 5.94 4.15
CA LEU A 114 12.29 5.95 2.71
C LEU A 114 12.60 4.57 2.12
N LEU A 115 11.71 4.06 1.27
CA LEU A 115 11.84 2.78 0.59
C LEU A 115 11.77 2.98 -0.93
N HIS A 116 12.82 2.62 -1.65
CA HIS A 116 12.80 2.58 -3.11
C HIS A 116 12.13 1.29 -3.56
N ALA A 117 10.99 1.41 -4.22
CA ALA A 117 10.18 0.28 -4.66
C ALA A 117 9.89 0.39 -6.16
N ALA A 118 9.92 -0.74 -6.85
CA ALA A 118 9.52 -0.88 -8.25
C ALA A 118 8.40 -1.91 -8.36
N ALA A 119 7.23 -1.46 -8.79
CA ALA A 119 6.03 -2.23 -9.00
C ALA A 119 5.75 -2.41 -10.50
N GLU A 120 5.30 -3.61 -10.85
CA GLU A 120 4.66 -3.94 -12.11
C GLU A 120 3.37 -4.68 -11.79
N VAL A 121 2.25 -4.25 -12.40
CA VAL A 121 0.96 -4.92 -12.29
C VAL A 121 0.41 -5.23 -13.67
N SER A 122 -0.32 -6.33 -13.80
CA SER A 122 -0.83 -6.80 -15.10
C SER A 122 -2.12 -7.59 -14.96
N GLY A 123 -2.80 -7.83 -16.08
CA GLY A 123 -4.09 -8.53 -16.10
C GLY A 123 -5.23 -7.61 -15.66
N ASP A 124 -5.57 -6.64 -16.52
CA ASP A 124 -6.64 -5.67 -16.32
C ASP A 124 -8.02 -6.36 -16.19
N ILE A 125 -8.53 -6.45 -14.97
CA ILE A 125 -9.77 -7.16 -14.64
C ILE A 125 -10.99 -6.29 -14.99
N ASP A 126 -10.87 -4.98 -14.78
CA ASP A 126 -11.98 -4.04 -14.89
C ASP A 126 -12.05 -3.33 -16.25
N GLY A 127 -11.06 -3.56 -17.12
CA GLY A 127 -11.07 -3.08 -18.50
C GLY A 127 -10.68 -1.61 -18.64
N LEU A 128 -9.74 -1.15 -17.83
CA LEU A 128 -9.15 0.20 -17.93
C LEU A 128 -8.40 0.43 -19.27
N GLY A 129 -8.07 -0.63 -20.00
CA GLY A 129 -7.39 -0.57 -21.29
C GLY A 129 -5.86 -0.62 -21.19
N MET A 130 -5.32 -1.02 -20.03
CA MET A 130 -3.88 -1.09 -19.78
C MET A 130 -3.45 -2.52 -19.44
N GLU A 131 -2.74 -3.19 -20.35
CA GLU A 131 -2.31 -4.58 -20.09
C GLU A 131 -1.29 -4.68 -18.94
N VAL A 132 -0.40 -3.70 -18.83
CA VAL A 132 0.65 -3.63 -17.81
C VAL A 132 0.87 -2.19 -17.38
N VAL A 133 0.95 -1.96 -16.07
CA VAL A 133 1.33 -0.68 -15.47
C VAL A 133 2.59 -0.85 -14.63
N ARG A 134 3.51 0.13 -14.72
CA ARG A 134 4.77 0.13 -13.97
C ARG A 134 4.92 1.43 -13.19
N ALA A 135 5.40 1.33 -11.96
CA ALA A 135 5.75 2.47 -11.13
C ALA A 135 7.03 2.17 -10.34
N GLU A 136 7.97 3.10 -10.31
CA GLU A 136 9.21 2.95 -9.52
C GLU A 136 9.49 4.25 -8.78
N ARG A 137 9.42 4.26 -7.44
CA ARG A 137 9.59 5.50 -6.67
C ARG A 137 10.14 5.26 -5.27
N TRP A 138 10.64 6.34 -4.69
CA TRP A 138 10.88 6.41 -3.25
C TRP A 138 9.54 6.66 -2.54
N LEU A 139 9.21 5.76 -1.61
CA LEU A 139 8.01 5.78 -0.82
C LEU A 139 8.35 6.13 0.62
N THR A 140 7.56 7.00 1.24
CA THR A 140 7.74 7.39 2.64
C THR A 140 6.94 6.47 3.54
N PHE A 141 7.57 5.97 4.60
CA PHE A 141 6.90 5.13 5.57
C PHE A 141 5.85 5.93 6.34
N ALA A 142 4.59 5.56 6.18
CA ALA A 142 3.43 6.20 6.78
C ALA A 142 2.97 5.51 8.08
N GLY A 143 3.76 4.56 8.60
CA GLY A 143 3.53 3.92 9.89
C GLY A 143 2.88 2.54 9.80
N LEU A 144 2.51 2.03 10.98
CA LEU A 144 1.82 0.76 11.17
C LEU A 144 0.48 1.01 11.86
N LEU A 145 -0.58 0.49 11.27
CA LEU A 145 -1.93 0.50 11.83
C LEU A 145 -2.18 -0.83 12.53
N VAL A 146 -2.75 -0.77 13.74
CA VAL A 146 -3.15 -1.96 14.51
C VAL A 146 -4.65 -1.93 14.72
N SER A 147 -5.33 -2.89 14.13
CA SER A 147 -6.78 -3.11 14.19
C SER A 147 -7.07 -4.54 14.63
N LEU A 148 -6.73 -4.86 15.89
CA LEU A 148 -7.00 -6.16 16.48
C LEU A 148 -8.18 -6.10 17.44
N SER A 149 -9.01 -7.12 17.40
CA SER A 149 -10.20 -7.26 18.24
C SER A 149 -9.91 -7.23 19.75
N ASP A 150 -8.69 -7.61 20.14
CA ASP A 150 -8.23 -7.65 21.53
C ASP A 150 -7.26 -6.53 21.93
N ALA A 151 -6.90 -5.62 21.01
CA ALA A 151 -5.97 -4.53 21.28
C ALA A 151 -6.69 -3.17 21.37
N THR A 152 -7.28 -2.88 22.51
CA THR A 152 -8.03 -1.62 22.74
C THR A 152 -7.19 -0.49 23.33
N SER A 153 -5.89 -0.69 23.56
CA SER A 153 -4.98 0.33 24.09
C SER A 153 -3.64 0.34 23.33
N PRO A 154 -2.95 1.49 23.26
CA PRO A 154 -1.65 1.59 22.59
C PRO A 154 -0.62 0.58 23.09
N ASP A 155 -0.53 0.36 24.41
CA ASP A 155 0.46 -0.58 24.99
C ASP A 155 0.18 -2.03 24.57
N THR A 156 -1.09 -2.43 24.56
CA THR A 156 -1.50 -3.77 24.11
C THR A 156 -1.23 -3.92 22.62
N ALA A 157 -1.61 -2.94 21.81
CA ALA A 157 -1.38 -2.94 20.38
C ALA A 157 0.11 -2.99 20.03
N LEU A 158 0.96 -2.24 20.72
CA LEU A 158 2.41 -2.27 20.51
C LEU A 158 3.00 -3.63 20.90
N THR A 159 2.54 -4.21 22.01
CA THR A 159 2.96 -5.56 22.43
C THR A 159 2.61 -6.58 21.36
N ARG A 160 1.38 -6.54 20.83
CA ARG A 160 0.94 -7.44 19.76
C ARG A 160 1.69 -7.18 18.46
N LEU A 161 1.94 -5.92 18.10
CA LEU A 161 2.71 -5.59 16.91
C LEU A 161 4.13 -6.19 16.93
N ASN A 162 4.77 -6.20 18.10
CA ASN A 162 6.10 -6.81 18.28
C ASN A 162 6.14 -8.34 18.06
N GLU A 163 4.99 -9.01 18.06
CA GLU A 163 4.90 -10.44 17.71
C GLU A 163 5.06 -10.67 16.19
N PHE A 164 4.78 -9.65 15.38
CA PHE A 164 4.77 -9.73 13.91
C PHE A 164 5.93 -8.99 13.25
N THR A 165 6.39 -7.89 13.85
CA THR A 165 7.52 -7.10 13.36
C THR A 165 8.24 -6.42 14.52
N ASP A 166 9.55 -6.25 14.40
CA ASP A 166 10.32 -5.37 15.27
C ASP A 166 9.78 -3.94 15.17
N ALA A 167 9.09 -3.49 16.22
CA ALA A 167 8.45 -2.17 16.30
C ALA A 167 9.40 -1.09 16.87
N THR A 168 10.70 -1.39 16.98
CA THR A 168 11.70 -0.42 17.45
C THR A 168 11.65 0.86 16.62
N GLY A 169 11.72 2.00 17.31
CA GLY A 169 11.69 3.32 16.68
C GLY A 169 10.29 3.82 16.33
N LEU A 170 9.24 3.12 16.73
CA LEU A 170 7.85 3.56 16.56
C LEU A 170 7.28 4.16 17.85
N ALA A 171 6.40 5.13 17.69
CA ALA A 171 5.63 5.76 18.76
C ALA A 171 4.15 5.81 18.39
N PHE A 172 3.28 5.64 19.38
CA PHE A 172 1.84 5.80 19.19
C PHE A 172 1.52 7.25 18.78
N ASN A 173 0.69 7.40 17.74
CA ASN A 173 0.18 8.68 17.28
C ASN A 173 -1.27 8.87 17.77
N PRO A 174 -1.52 9.68 18.81
CA PRO A 174 -2.87 9.91 19.34
C PRO A 174 -3.76 10.72 18.39
N ASP A 175 -3.17 11.43 17.42
CA ASP A 175 -3.89 12.31 16.51
C ASP A 175 -4.35 11.58 15.23
N SER A 176 -4.10 10.27 15.12
CA SER A 176 -4.66 9.49 14.01
C SER A 176 -6.17 9.41 14.18
N GLY A 177 -6.94 10.12 13.35
CA GLY A 177 -8.40 10.04 13.32
C GLY A 177 -8.96 8.68 12.84
N ASN A 178 -8.10 7.67 12.74
CA ASN A 178 -8.43 6.32 12.28
C ASN A 178 -9.08 5.51 13.41
N ALA A 179 -9.94 4.56 13.04
CA ALA A 179 -10.46 3.58 14.00
C ALA A 179 -9.35 2.63 14.53
N ALA A 180 -8.26 2.47 13.76
CA ALA A 180 -7.09 1.69 14.14
C ALA A 180 -6.07 2.52 14.93
N LEU A 181 -5.37 1.86 15.87
CA LEU A 181 -4.27 2.47 16.61
C LEU A 181 -3.06 2.63 15.69
N THR A 182 -2.56 3.86 15.53
CA THR A 182 -1.48 4.15 14.56
C THR A 182 -0.15 4.34 15.26
N PHE A 183 0.91 3.73 14.72
CA PHE A 183 2.29 3.85 15.19
C PHE A 183 3.17 4.43 14.08
N MET A 184 3.78 5.58 14.35
CA MET A 184 4.61 6.33 13.41
C MET A 184 6.08 6.25 13.83
N PRO A 185 7.05 6.46 12.92
CA PRO A 185 8.43 6.72 13.31
C PRO A 185 8.51 7.82 14.38
N ALA A 186 9.20 7.55 15.48
CA ALA A 186 9.40 8.53 16.52
C ALA A 186 10.15 9.75 15.93
N THR A 187 9.60 10.95 16.10
CA THR A 187 10.31 12.19 15.76
C THR A 187 11.50 12.33 16.69
N SER A 188 12.71 12.19 16.14
CA SER A 188 13.98 12.47 16.82
C SER A 188 14.19 13.97 17.02
#